data_AF-A0A842NUG1-F1
#
_entry.id   AF-A0A842NUG1-F1
#
_cell.length_a   1.000
_cell.length_b   1.000
_cell.length_c   1.000
_cell.angle_alpha   90.00
_cell.angle_beta   90.00
_cell.angle_gamma   90.00
#
_symmetry.space_group_name_H-M   'P 1'
#
loop_
_entity.id
_entity.type
_entity.pdbx_description
1 polymer ?
#
loop_
_entity_poly.entity_id
_entity_poly.type
_entity_poly.pdbx_seq_one_letter_code
_entity_poly.pdbx_strand_id
1 'polypeptide(L)' 'MKSIASAPGKIILFGEHFVVHGTKAILAAIDKRVTVTSTFTDNKTIKVNS' A
#
# COMPACT_ATOMS: atom_id res chain seq x y z
N MET A 1 5.12 4.06 -22.46
CA MET A 1 4.26 4.76 -21.48
C MET A 1 4.81 4.50 -20.08
N LYS A 2 4.97 5.55 -19.27
CA LYS A 2 5.42 5.47 -17.88
C LYS A 2 4.25 5.79 -16.97
N SER A 3 3.97 4.94 -15.98
CA SER A 3 2.95 5.19 -14.96
C SER A 3 3.62 5.37 -13.60
N ILE A 4 3.10 6.29 -12.79
CA ILE A 4 3.57 6.57 -11.45
C ILE A 4 2.37 6.54 -10.53
N ALA A 5 2.44 5.72 -9.48
CA ALA A 5 1.40 5.62 -8.48
C ALA A 5 2.00 5.77 -7.08
N SER A 6 1.20 6.26 -6.13
CA SER A 6 1.62 6.42 -4.75
C SER A 6 0.50 6.00 -3.81
N ALA A 7 0.84 5.22 -2.78
CA ALA A 7 -0.07 4.77 -1.74
C ALA A 7 0.42 5.22 -0.36
N PRO A 8 -0.48 5.71 0.53
CA PRO A 8 -0.11 6.02 1.90
C PRO A 8 0.01 4.75 2.75
N GLY A 9 0.86 4.80 3.77
CA GLY A 9 0.81 3.87 4.88
C GLY A 9 -0.41 4.14 5.76
N LYS A 10 -0.64 3.26 6.73
CA LYS A 10 -1.75 3.38 7.68
C LYS A 10 -1.31 3.07 9.09
N ILE A 11 -1.96 3.68 10.06
CA ILE A 11 -1.83 3.35 11.49
C ILE A 11 -3.17 2.91 12.06
N ILE A 12 -3.15 2.10 13.11
CA ILE A 12 -4.36 1.77 13.90
C ILE A 12 -4.43 2.79 15.03
N LEU A 13 -5.53 3.54 15.11
CA LEU A 13 -5.77 4.48 16.19
C LEU A 13 -6.38 3.76 17.40
N PHE A 14 -7.31 2.83 17.15
CA PHE A 14 -8.01 2.07 18.19
C PHE A 14 -8.36 0.65 17.72
N GLY A 15 -8.36 -0.29 18.67
CA GLY A 15 -8.90 -1.63 18.47
C GLY A 15 -7.96 -2.63 17.81
N GLU A 16 -6.65 -2.45 17.95
CA GLU A 16 -5.64 -3.35 17.38
C GLU A 16 -5.79 -4.81 17.88
N HIS A 17 -6.13 -5.00 19.15
CA HIS A 17 -6.39 -6.31 19.73
C HIS A 17 -7.87 -6.73 19.60
N PHE A 18 -8.80 -5.78 19.52
CA PHE A 18 -10.24 -6.07 19.41
C PHE A 18 -10.63 -6.62 18.03
N VAL A 19 -9.94 -6.20 16.97
CA VAL A 19 -10.22 -6.67 15.60
C VAL A 19 -9.91 -8.16 15.41
N VAL A 20 -9.00 -8.71 16.21
CA VAL A 20 -8.70 -10.14 16.25
C VAL A 20 -9.91 -10.97 16.69
N HIS A 21 -10.83 -10.37 17.45
CA HIS A 21 -12.05 -11.01 17.95
C HIS A 21 -13.31 -10.54 17.20
N GLY A 22 -13.18 -10.04 15.98
CA GLY A 22 -14.32 -9.68 15.11
C GLY A 22 -14.98 -8.32 15.43
N THR A 23 -14.39 -7.54 16.34
CA THR A 23 -14.85 -6.17 16.62
C THR A 23 -14.18 -5.17 15.66
N LYS A 24 -14.79 -4.00 15.43
CA LYS A 24 -14.23 -3.00 14.50
C LYS A 24 -13.00 -2.29 15.11
N ALA A 25 -12.08 -1.88 14.24
CA ALA A 25 -10.96 -1.00 14.56
C ALA A 25 -11.08 0.32 13.78
N ILE A 26 -10.47 1.38 14.30
CA ILE A 26 -10.37 2.69 13.62
C ILE A 26 -8.94 2.88 13.15
N LEU A 27 -8.78 3.24 11.87
CA LEU A 27 -7.50 3.39 11.22
C LEU A 27 -7.44 4.73 10.50
N ALA A 28 -6.22 5.26 10.34
CA ALA A 28 -5.96 6.47 9.59
C ALA A 28 -4.81 6.25 8.60
N ALA A 29 -4.93 6.86 7.43
CA ALA A 29 -3.79 7.00 6.52
C ALA A 29 -2.77 7.96 7.15
N ILE A 30 -1.49 7.68 6.96
CA ILE A 30 -0.39 8.54 7.40
C ILE A 30 0.40 9.03 6.19
N ASP A 31 1.07 10.16 6.34
CA ASP A 31 1.92 10.74 5.29
C ASP A 31 3.29 10.03 5.17
N LYS A 32 3.28 8.70 5.28
CA LYS A 32 4.41 7.83 4.98
C LYS A 32 4.04 7.03 3.74
N ARG A 33 4.51 7.46 2.58
CA ARG A 33 4.03 6.97 1.28
C ARG A 33 5.03 6.04 0.62
N VAL A 34 4.50 5.06 -0.11
CA VAL A 34 5.27 4.26 -1.08
C VAL A 34 4.93 4.77 -2.47
N THR A 35 5.94 4.98 -3.30
CA THR A 35 5.78 5.41 -4.68
C THR A 35 6.37 4.35 -5.59
N VAL A 36 5.59 3.92 -6.59
CA VAL A 36 5.98 2.92 -7.57
C VAL A 36 5.94 3.55 -8.95
N THR A 37 6.94 3.24 -9.75
CA THR A 37 6.99 3.57 -11.17
C THR A 37 6.94 2.29 -11.98
N SER A 38 6.15 2.28 -13.05
CA SER A 38 6.10 1.17 -14.00
C SER A 38 6.24 1.66 -15.44
N THR A 39 6.79 0.79 -16.27
CA THR A 39 6.91 0.97 -17.72
C THR A 39 6.60 -0.36 -18.39
N PHE A 40 6.07 -0.30 -19.61
CA PHE A 40 5.97 -1.51 -20.43
C PHE A 40 7.36 -2.08 -20.70
N THR A 41 7.43 -3.40 -20.70
CA THR A 41 8.59 -4.17 -21.17
C THR A 41 8.34 -4.58 -22.61
N ASP A 42 9.41 -4.67 -23.40
CA ASP A 42 9.31 -5.05 -24.82
C ASP A 42 8.98 -6.54 -25.00
N ASN A 43 9.25 -7.34 -23.96
CA ASN A 43 8.95 -8.77 -23.90
C ASN A 43 7.77 -9.02 -22.95
N LYS A 44 7.09 -10.17 -23.10
CA LYS A 44 5.99 -10.62 -22.21
C LYS A 44 6.50 -11.06 -20.83
N THR A 45 7.24 -10.19 -20.16
CA THR A 45 7.90 -10.45 -18.87
C THR A 45 7.58 -9.36 -17.86
N ILE A 46 7.39 -9.74 -16.61
CA ILE A 46 7.20 -8.83 -15.48
C ILE A 46 8.48 -8.87 -14.65
N LYS A 47 9.05 -7.70 -14.37
CA LYS A 47 10.22 -7.54 -13.49
C LYS A 47 9.84 -6.64 -12.33
N VAL A 48 10.24 -7.02 -11.13
CA VAL A 48 9.99 -6.26 -9.90
C VAL A 48 11.33 -5.98 -9.23
N ASN A 49 11.57 -4.71 -8.89
CA ASN A 49 12.70 -4.27 -8.09
C ASN A 49 12.13 -3.47 -6.91
N SER A 50 12.61 -3.76 -5.70
CA SER A 50 12.13 -3.19 -4.43
C SER A 50 13.20 -2.33 -3.77
#